data_AF-A0AAX0BP36-F1
#
_entry.id   AF-A0AAX0BP36-F1
#
_cell.length_a   1.000
_cell.length_b   1.000
_cell.length_c   1.000
_cell.angle_alpha   90.00
_cell.angle_beta   90.00
_cell.angle_gamma   90.00
#
_symmetry.space_group_name_H-M   'P 1'
#
loop_
_entity.id
_entity.type
_entity.pdbx_description
1 polymer ?
#
loop_
_entity_poly.entity_id
_entity_poly.type
_entity_poly.pdbx_seq_one_letter_code
_entity_poly.pdbx_strand_id
1 'polypeptide(L)' 'MEGDRKELLKSMCNLSQGIKEQGIEQGRREERISTLVTFFKNDGTVAAAKQMLNSSDEDIKIAKERLSMIEE' A
#
# COMPACT_ATOMS: atom_id res chain seq x y z
N MET A 1 -4.39 40.91 3.11
CA MET A 1 -4.87 40.23 4.33
C MET A 1 -6.02 39.26 4.10
N GLU A 2 -7.09 39.57 3.35
CA GLU A 2 -8.12 38.54 3.05
C GLU A 2 -7.70 37.55 1.94
N GLY A 3 -6.94 38.01 0.94
CA GLY A 3 -6.38 37.16 -0.12
C GLY A 3 -5.38 36.13 0.41
N ASP A 4 -4.46 36.56 1.27
CA ASP A 4 -3.47 35.69 1.93
C ASP A 4 -4.12 34.58 2.76
N ARG A 5 -5.23 34.90 3.43
CA ARG A 5 -6.01 33.93 4.21
C ARG A 5 -6.67 32.87 3.33
N LYS A 6 -7.20 33.25 2.16
CA LYS A 6 -7.84 32.32 1.20
C LYS A 6 -6.81 31.37 0.57
N GLU A 7 -5.65 31.89 0.19
CA GLU A 7 -4.53 31.08 -0.36
C GLU A 7 -4.03 30.06 0.68
N LEU A 8 -3.84 30.48 1.93
CA LEU A 8 -3.41 29.59 3.01
C LEU A 8 -4.41 28.44 3.24
N LEU A 9 -5.71 28.76 3.32
CA LEU A 9 -6.76 27.75 3.50
C LEU A 9 -6.79 26.73 2.34
N LYS A 10 -6.67 27.21 1.10
CA LYS A 10 -6.60 26.34 -0.08
C LYS A 10 -5.39 25.41 -0.03
N SER A 11 -4.22 25.91 0.35
CA SER A 11 -3.01 25.10 0.51
C SER A 11 -3.19 24.02 1.58
N MET A 12 -3.80 24.37 2.72
CA MET A 12 -4.07 23.40 3.80
C MET A 12 -5.08 22.33 3.38
N CYS A 13 -6.16 22.71 2.68
CA CYS A 13 -7.14 21.77 2.15
C CYS A 13 -6.48 20.77 1.19
N ASN A 14 -5.70 21.25 0.23
CA ASN A 14 -5.00 20.39 -0.73
C ASN A 14 -4.00 19.46 -0.03
N LEU A 15 -3.27 19.95 0.97
CA LEU A 15 -2.36 19.13 1.76
C LEU A 15 -3.11 18.02 2.50
N SER A 16 -4.22 18.34 3.16
CA SER A 16 -5.02 17.34 3.88
C SER A 16 -5.63 16.29 2.95
N GLN A 17 -6.02 16.68 1.73
CA GLN A 17 -6.49 15.76 0.70
C GLN A 17 -5.37 14.81 0.25
N GLY A 18 -4.19 15.35 -0.08
CA GLY A 18 -3.04 14.54 -0.48
C GLY A 18 -2.62 13.54 0.60
N ILE A 19 -2.60 13.94 1.87
CA ILE A 19 -2.32 13.03 2.99
C ILE A 19 -3.37 11.92 3.07
N LYS A 20 -4.65 12.27 2.93
CA LYS A 20 -5.75 11.29 2.97
C LYS A 20 -5.64 10.28 1.83
N GLU A 21 -5.37 10.74 0.61
CA GLU A 21 -5.23 9.87 -0.57
C GLU A 21 -4.02 8.95 -0.45
N GLN A 22 -2.86 9.48 0.00
CA GLN A 22 -1.68 8.66 0.28
C GLN A 22 -1.94 7.62 1.37
N GLY A 23 -2.66 7.99 2.43
CA GLY A 23 -3.04 7.06 3.50
C GLY A 23 -3.95 5.93 3.00
N ILE A 24 -4.91 6.23 2.12
CA ILE A 24 -5.78 5.22 1.51
C ILE A 24 -4.98 4.28 0.61
N GLU A 25 -4.10 4.81 -0.24
CA GLU A 25 -3.26 3.98 -1.12
C GLU A 25 -2.30 3.11 -0.31
N GLN A 26 -1.68 3.66 0.74
CA GLN A 26 -0.85 2.89 1.65
C GLN A 26 -1.64 1.77 2.32
N GLY A 27 -2.85 2.05 2.82
CA GLY A 27 -3.72 1.03 3.41
C GLY A 27 -4.10 -0.09 2.43
N ARG A 28 -4.43 0.25 1.19
CA ARG A 28 -4.70 -0.74 0.12
C ARG A 28 -3.47 -1.57 -0.19
N ARG A 29 -2.29 -0.96 -0.25
CA ARG A 29 -1.04 -1.68 -0.49
C ARG A 29 -0.72 -2.64 0.66
N GLU A 30 -0.90 -2.21 1.91
CA GLU A 30 -0.72 -3.07 3.08
C GLU A 30 -1.68 -4.27 3.07
N GLU A 31 -2.95 -4.07 2.72
CA GLU A 31 -3.93 -5.16 2.58
C GLU A 31 -3.53 -6.16 1.48
N ARG A 32 -3.06 -5.66 0.33
CA ARG A 32 -2.55 -6.48 -0.77
C ARG A 32 -1.35 -7.34 -0.33
N ILE A 33 -0.40 -6.75 0.39
CA ILE A 33 0.75 -7.47 0.95
C ILE A 33 0.28 -8.54 1.95
N SER A 34 -0.65 -8.24 2.84
CA SER A 34 -1.21 -9.21 3.80
C SER A 34 -1.88 -10.40 3.10
N THR A 35 -2.61 -10.14 2.03
CA THR A 35 -3.21 -11.18 1.19
C THR A 35 -2.14 -12.06 0.55
N LEU A 36 -1.06 -11.47 0.04
CA LEU A 36 0.07 -12.20 -0.53
C LEU A 36 0.81 -13.06 0.51
N VAL A 37 1.01 -12.55 1.73
CA VAL A 37 1.60 -13.33 2.85
C VAL A 37 0.75 -14.58 3.10
N THR A 38 -0.57 -14.42 3.19
CA THR A 38 -1.50 -15.55 3.39
C THR A 38 -1.44 -16.51 2.21
N PHE A 39 -1.43 -16.01 0.98
CA PHE A 39 -1.33 -16.82 -0.22
C PHE A 39 -0.06 -17.67 -0.24
N PHE A 40 1.10 -17.08 0.07
CA PHE A 40 2.38 -17.81 0.11
C PHE A 40 2.47 -18.80 1.27
N LYS A 41 1.88 -18.49 2.43
CA LYS A 41 1.75 -19.43 3.56
C LYS A 41 0.97 -20.70 3.19
N ASN A 42 0.09 -20.61 2.18
CA ASN A 42 -0.68 -21.74 1.66
C ASN A 42 -0.07 -22.28 0.36
N ASP A 43 1.26 -22.28 0.25
CA ASP A 43 2.04 -22.81 -0.88
C ASP A 43 1.74 -22.15 -2.24
N GLY A 44 1.22 -20.92 -2.22
CA GLY A 44 1.01 -20.12 -3.41
C GLY A 44 2.33 -19.86 -4.17
N THR A 45 2.28 -19.77 -5.51
CA THR A 45 3.49 -19.55 -6.32
C THR A 45 3.63 -18.10 -6.77
N VAL A 46 4.87 -17.65 -6.99
CA VAL A 46 5.15 -16.29 -7.53
C VAL A 46 4.47 -16.09 -8.89
N ALA A 47 4.47 -17.11 -9.75
CA ALA A 47 3.82 -17.03 -11.05
C ALA A 47 2.31 -16.77 -10.92
N ALA A 48 1.64 -17.48 -10.01
CA ALA A 48 0.22 -17.29 -9.73
C ALA A 48 -0.06 -15.91 -9.09
N ALA A 49 0.79 -15.43 -8.17
CA ALA A 49 0.65 -14.09 -7.62
C ALA A 49 0.74 -12.99 -8.70
N LYS A 50 1.65 -13.14 -9.67
CA LYS A 50 1.77 -12.20 -10.79
C LYS A 50 0.58 -12.28 -11.75
N GLN A 51 0.16 -13.49 -12.13
CA GLN A 51 -0.88 -13.68 -13.15
C GLN A 51 -2.31 -13.50 -12.62
N MET A 52 -2.59 -13.99 -11.42
CA MET A 52 -3.95 -14.01 -10.85
C MET A 52 -4.22 -12.81 -9.96
N LEU A 53 -3.23 -12.37 -9.18
CA LEU A 53 -3.37 -11.27 -8.23
C LEU A 53 -2.79 -9.95 -8.74
N ASN A 54 -2.28 -9.93 -9.98
CA ASN A 54 -1.67 -8.78 -10.64
C ASN A 54 -0.67 -8.04 -9.72
N SER A 55 0.12 -8.80 -8.96
CA SER A 55 1.00 -8.27 -7.93
C SER A 55 2.37 -7.91 -8.50
N SER A 56 2.94 -6.81 -8.01
CA SER A 56 4.28 -6.38 -8.42
C SER A 56 5.38 -7.20 -7.76
N ASP A 57 6.58 -7.16 -8.33
CA ASP A 57 7.75 -7.82 -7.75
C ASP A 57 8.10 -7.26 -6.37
N GLU A 58 7.93 -5.95 -6.16
CA GLU A 58 8.18 -5.31 -4.86
C GLU A 58 7.23 -5.82 -3.79
N ASP A 59 5.93 -5.92 -4.09
CA ASP A 59 4.95 -6.38 -3.11
C ASP A 59 5.11 -7.87 -2.80
N ILE A 60 5.48 -8.68 -3.80
CA ILE A 60 5.82 -10.10 -3.61
C ILE A 60 7.07 -10.25 -2.73
N LYS A 61 8.09 -9.43 -2.96
CA LYS A 61 9.32 -9.44 -2.15
C LYS A 61 9.00 -9.14 -0.69
N ILE A 62 8.26 -8.06 -0.42
CA ILE A 62 7.87 -7.67 0.94
C ILE A 62 7.03 -8.77 1.61
N ALA A 63 6.07 -9.36 0.88
CA ALA A 63 5.25 -10.44 1.41
C ALA A 63 6.08 -11.68 1.80
N LYS A 64 7.07 -12.06 0.98
CA LYS A 64 7.97 -13.17 1.30
C LYS A 64 8.88 -12.89 2.49
N GLU A 65 9.43 -11.68 2.58
CA GLU A 65 10.22 -11.25 3.74
C GLU A 65 9.37 -11.32 5.02
N ARG A 66 8.13 -10.78 4.99
CA ARG A 66 7.20 -10.87 6.12
C ARG A 66 6.85 -12.31 6.49
N LEU A 67 6.66 -13.18 5.52
CA LEU A 67 6.38 -14.60 5.77
C LEU A 67 7.56 -15.28 6.49
N SER A 68 8.79 -15.04 6.05
CA SER A 68 10.00 -15.62 6.66
C SER A 68 10.19 -15.25 8.13
N MET A 69 9.70 -14.07 8.55
CA MET A 69 9.75 -13.64 9.96
C MET A 69 8.69 -14.32 10.85
N ILE A 70 7.68 -14.96 10.26
CA ILE A 70 6.59 -15.63 11.00
C ILE A 70 6.90 -17.12 11.20
N GLU A 71 7.74 -17.69 10.33
CA GLU A 71 8.11 -19.11 10.34
C GLU A 71 9.39 -19.40 11.15
N GLU A 72 10.01 -18.35 11.72
CA GLU A 72 11.14 -18.43 12.68
C GLU A 72 10.63 -18.54 14.13
#